data_AF-E4NU11-F1
#
_entry.id   AF-E4NU11-F1
#
_cell.length_a   1.000
_cell.length_b   1.000
_cell.length_c   1.000
_cell.angle_alpha   90.00
_cell.angle_beta   90.00
_cell.angle_gamma   90.00
#
_symmetry.space_group_name_H-M   'P 1'
#
loop_
_entity.id
_entity.type
_entity.pdbx_description
1 polymer ?
#
loop_
_entity_poly.entity_id
_entity_poly.type
_entity_poly.pdbx_seq_one_letter_code
_entity_poly.pdbx_strand_id
1 'polypeptide(L)'
;MSSNPIETTFDLQHQSVKQAREIVEQNVKLQQSMMQSVPDGMDAQRSVQHRASDLSKQALHTYAEAIEAASPEAEMSFEDMHQAIDDGFDMFNESLDDMWDYYEQIVDMNVEAYDEFADTQLNFVHDSFDAFLESYEAVEEQTIEITNPEMHPED
;
A
#
# COMPACT_ATOMS: atom_id res chain seq x y z
N MET A 1 -37.43 -23.18 24.96
CA MET A 1 -36.62 -23.05 23.74
C MET A 1 -35.29 -23.72 24.04
N SER A 2 -35.26 -25.04 23.89
CA SER A 2 -34.08 -25.85 24.14
C SER A 2 -33.25 -25.83 22.87
N SER A 3 -32.21 -25.00 22.82
CA SER A 3 -31.19 -25.06 21.77
C SER A 3 -30.68 -26.49 21.67
N ASN A 4 -30.85 -27.10 20.50
CA ASN A 4 -30.35 -28.45 20.25
C ASN A 4 -28.80 -28.39 20.29
N PRO A 5 -28.12 -29.26 21.04
CA PRO A 5 -26.64 -29.29 21.08
C PRO A 5 -25.99 -29.39 19.70
N ILE A 6 -26.69 -30.00 18.73
CA ILE A 6 -26.25 -30.12 17.34
C ILE A 6 -26.27 -28.75 16.63
N GLU A 7 -27.38 -28.01 16.75
CA GLU A 7 -27.55 -26.65 16.20
C GLU A 7 -26.53 -25.68 16.79
N THR A 8 -26.29 -25.74 18.11
CA THR A 8 -25.25 -24.93 18.77
C THR A 8 -23.84 -25.24 18.23
N THR A 9 -23.57 -26.48 17.83
CA THR A 9 -22.27 -26.87 17.26
C THR A 9 -22.10 -26.31 15.85
N PHE A 10 -23.14 -26.34 15.02
CA PHE A 10 -23.14 -25.74 13.69
C PHE A 10 -23.01 -24.21 13.74
N ASP A 11 -23.71 -23.54 14.67
CA ASP A 11 -23.55 -22.11 14.91
C ASP A 11 -22.10 -21.71 15.20
N LEU A 12 -21.42 -22.48 16.06
CA LEU A 12 -20.01 -22.27 16.40
C LEU A 12 -19.09 -22.49 15.19
N GLN A 13 -19.37 -23.51 14.37
CA GLN A 13 -18.63 -23.77 13.13
C GLN A 13 -18.80 -22.62 12.13
N HIS A 14 -20.04 -22.14 11.95
CA HIS A 14 -20.36 -21.03 11.08
C HIS A 14 -19.64 -19.74 11.49
N GLN A 15 -19.63 -19.42 12.80
CA GLN A 15 -18.87 -18.28 13.33
C GLN A 15 -17.36 -18.43 13.10
N SER A 16 -16.82 -19.64 13.24
CA SER A 16 -15.39 -19.90 13.04
C SER A 16 -14.98 -19.73 11.57
N VAL A 17 -15.82 -20.18 10.64
CA VAL A 17 -15.62 -20.02 9.19
C VAL A 17 -15.68 -18.54 8.79
N LYS A 18 -16.65 -17.79 9.33
CA LYS A 18 -16.74 -16.33 9.13
C LYS A 18 -15.49 -15.60 9.64
N GLN A 19 -15.03 -15.93 10.84
CA GLN A 19 -13.80 -15.35 11.40
C GLN A 19 -12.57 -15.68 10.53
N ALA A 20 -12.47 -16.91 10.01
CA ALA A 20 -11.38 -17.29 9.12
C ALA A 20 -11.39 -16.46 7.82
N ARG A 21 -12.58 -16.25 7.23
CA ARG A 21 -12.75 -15.37 6.06
C ARG A 21 -12.30 -13.95 6.37
N GLU A 22 -12.76 -13.36 7.48
CA GLU A 22 -12.37 -12.01 7.90
C GLU A 22 -10.86 -11.86 8.08
N ILE A 23 -10.19 -12.86 8.66
CA ILE A 23 -8.73 -12.86 8.82
C ILE A 23 -8.02 -12.84 7.46
N VAL A 24 -8.49 -13.63 6.50
CA VAL A 24 -7.92 -13.66 5.13
C VAL A 24 -8.14 -12.32 4.44
N GLU A 25 -9.35 -11.77 4.49
CA GLU A 25 -9.67 -10.47 3.90
C GLU A 25 -8.82 -9.35 4.51
N GLN A 26 -8.70 -9.33 5.84
CA GLN A 26 -7.88 -8.35 6.55
C GLN A 26 -6.40 -8.47 6.16
N ASN A 27 -5.90 -9.69 5.97
CA ASN A 27 -4.51 -9.89 5.56
C ASN A 27 -4.25 -9.35 4.15
N VAL A 28 -5.14 -9.61 3.19
CA VAL A 28 -5.02 -9.11 1.82
C VAL A 28 -5.11 -7.57 1.80
N LYS A 29 -6.10 -6.99 2.48
CA LYS A 29 -6.25 -5.52 2.60
C LYS A 29 -5.04 -4.86 3.27
N LEU A 30 -4.45 -5.53 4.26
CA LEU A 30 -3.25 -5.05 4.92
C LEU A 30 -2.05 -5.03 3.95
N GLN A 31 -1.87 -6.07 3.13
CA GLN A 31 -0.82 -6.09 2.11
C GLN A 31 -1.05 -5.03 1.02
N GLN A 32 -2.29 -4.86 0.56
CA GLN A 32 -2.71 -3.83 -0.38
C GLN A 32 -2.39 -2.43 0.15
N SER A 33 -2.76 -2.12 1.40
CA SER A 33 -2.47 -0.84 2.02
C SER A 33 -0.97 -0.57 2.19
N MET A 34 -0.17 -1.60 2.48
CA MET A 34 1.29 -1.46 2.52
C MET A 34 1.85 -1.07 1.14
N MET A 35 1.39 -1.73 0.07
CA MET A 35 1.83 -1.41 -1.29
C MET A 35 1.40 -0.01 -1.73
N GLN A 36 0.17 0.40 -1.37
CA GLN A 36 -0.33 1.75 -1.63
C GLN A 36 0.45 2.86 -0.88
N SER A 37 1.20 2.52 0.17
CA SER A 37 2.05 3.48 0.90
C SER A 37 3.46 3.66 0.32
N VAL A 38 3.85 2.82 -0.65
CA VAL A 38 5.17 2.91 -1.28
C VAL A 38 5.37 4.25 -2.02
N PRO A 39 4.41 4.75 -2.82
CA PRO A 39 4.52 6.05 -3.47
C PRO A 39 4.77 7.20 -2.48
N ASP A 40 4.04 7.25 -1.36
CA ASP A 40 4.23 8.27 -0.31
C ASP A 40 5.68 8.27 0.24
N GLY A 41 6.28 7.09 0.36
CA GLY A 41 7.67 6.93 0.79
C GLY A 41 8.68 7.48 -0.22
N MET A 42 8.39 7.33 -1.52
CA MET A 42 9.21 7.86 -2.60
C MET A 42 9.16 9.38 -2.64
N ASP A 43 7.97 9.98 -2.51
CA ASP A 43 7.80 11.43 -2.39
C ASP A 43 8.60 12.02 -1.22
N ALA A 44 8.52 11.34 -0.07
CA ALA A 44 9.29 11.74 1.11
C ALA A 44 10.81 11.70 0.81
N GLN A 45 11.30 10.66 0.13
CA GLN A 45 12.71 10.53 -0.24
C GLN A 45 13.14 11.60 -1.25
N ARG A 46 12.34 11.87 -2.29
CA ARG A 46 12.57 12.93 -3.27
C ARG A 46 12.68 14.30 -2.60
N SER A 47 11.79 14.61 -1.66
CA SER A 47 11.82 15.87 -0.90
C SER A 47 13.07 16.04 -0.03
N VAL A 48 13.65 14.95 0.48
CA VAL A 48 14.88 14.98 1.28
C VAL A 48 16.08 15.24 0.38
N GLN A 49 16.11 14.67 -0.83
CA GLN A 49 17.17 14.91 -1.80
C GLN A 49 17.21 16.37 -2.27
N HIS A 50 16.05 16.95 -2.62
CA HIS A 50 15.94 18.38 -2.95
C HIS A 50 16.50 19.26 -1.84
N ARG A 51 16.09 19.01 -0.59
CA ARG A 51 16.62 19.74 0.57
C ARG A 51 18.13 19.58 0.74
N ALA A 52 18.68 18.39 0.54
CA ALA A 52 20.12 18.16 0.62
C ALA A 52 20.89 18.87 -0.51
N SER A 53 20.30 18.90 -1.71
CA SER A 53 20.82 19.61 -2.88
C SER A 53 20.88 21.11 -2.62
N ASP A 54 19.78 21.72 -2.15
CA ASP A 54 19.70 23.13 -1.80
C ASP A 54 20.70 23.54 -0.72
N LEU A 55 20.89 22.68 0.29
CA LEU A 55 21.89 22.92 1.35
C LEU A 55 23.31 22.90 0.78
N SER A 56 23.60 21.99 -0.14
CA SER A 56 24.91 21.89 -0.80
C SER A 56 25.17 23.10 -1.70
N LYS A 57 24.15 23.53 -2.45
CA LYS A 57 24.16 24.75 -3.27
C LYS A 57 24.47 25.99 -2.42
N GLN A 58 23.75 26.17 -1.31
CA GLN A 58 24.00 27.27 -0.36
C GLN A 58 25.42 27.23 0.22
N ALA A 59 25.92 26.06 0.60
CA ALA A 59 27.28 25.93 1.12
C ALA A 59 28.34 26.36 0.09
N LEU A 60 28.13 26.04 -1.18
CA LEU A 60 29.02 26.46 -2.27
C LEU A 60 28.94 27.96 -2.54
N HIS A 61 27.76 28.57 -2.50
CA HIS A 61 27.64 30.03 -2.54
C HIS A 61 28.36 30.71 -1.38
N THR A 62 28.19 30.22 -0.14
CA THR A 62 28.91 30.78 1.02
C THR A 62 30.43 30.66 0.86
N TYR A 63 30.91 29.56 0.28
CA TYR A 63 32.33 29.39 -0.02
C TYR A 63 32.82 30.36 -1.11
N ALA A 64 32.04 30.54 -2.17
CA ALA A 64 32.29 31.51 -3.23
C ALA A 64 32.36 32.96 -2.69
N GLU A 65 31.40 33.35 -1.87
CA GLU A 65 31.35 34.67 -1.19
C GLU A 65 32.59 34.91 -0.30
N ALA A 66 33.07 33.87 0.39
CA ALA A 66 34.28 33.97 1.21
C ALA A 66 35.54 34.22 0.36
N ILE A 67 35.62 33.62 -0.85
CA ILE A 67 36.70 33.88 -1.80
C ILE A 67 36.61 35.30 -2.34
N GLU A 68 35.40 35.76 -2.69
CA GLU A 68 35.15 37.13 -3.16
C GLU A 68 35.61 38.17 -2.14
N ALA A 69 35.25 37.97 -0.87
CA ALA A 69 35.66 38.86 0.22
C ALA A 69 37.18 38.87 0.44
N ALA A 70 37.88 37.77 0.17
CA ALA A 70 39.32 37.64 0.35
C ALA A 70 40.14 38.20 -0.84
N SER A 71 39.55 38.25 -2.04
CA SER A 71 40.24 38.68 -3.27
C SER A 71 39.31 39.46 -4.21
N PRO A 72 38.87 40.68 -3.82
CA PRO A 72 37.92 41.48 -4.59
C PRO A 72 38.46 41.99 -5.94
N GLU A 73 39.78 41.89 -6.16
CA GLU A 73 40.48 42.31 -7.38
C GLU A 73 40.65 41.16 -8.39
N ALA A 74 40.09 39.97 -8.12
CA ALA A 74 40.20 38.83 -9.01
C ALA A 74 39.58 39.13 -10.39
N GLU A 75 40.25 38.69 -11.47
CA GLU A 75 39.80 38.89 -12.85
C GLU A 75 38.55 38.08 -13.22
N MET A 76 38.18 37.08 -12.40
CA MET A 76 36.98 36.27 -12.58
C MET A 76 35.72 37.06 -12.18
N SER A 77 34.70 37.04 -13.03
CA SER A 77 33.36 37.52 -12.67
C SER A 77 32.78 36.60 -11.59
N PHE A 78 32.67 37.09 -10.36
CA PHE A 78 32.01 36.36 -9.26
C PHE A 78 30.54 36.05 -9.60
N GLU A 79 29.89 36.91 -10.38
CA GLU A 79 28.54 36.68 -10.91
C GLU A 79 28.49 35.41 -11.79
N ASP A 80 29.47 35.21 -12.67
CA ASP A 80 29.55 34.02 -13.52
C ASP A 80 29.77 32.74 -12.69
N MET A 81 30.52 32.84 -11.59
CA MET A 81 30.74 31.72 -10.68
C MET A 81 29.46 31.34 -9.92
N HIS A 82 28.71 32.32 -9.42
CA HIS A 82 27.41 32.07 -8.77
C HIS A 82 26.42 31.47 -9.76
N GLN A 83 26.33 32.01 -10.98
CA GLN A 83 25.48 31.46 -12.03
C GLN A 83 25.86 30.02 -12.40
N ALA A 84 27.15 29.70 -12.49
CA ALA A 84 27.60 28.35 -12.78
C ALA A 84 27.26 27.35 -11.66
N ILE A 85 27.26 27.79 -10.40
CA ILE A 85 26.77 26.99 -9.26
C ILE A 85 25.27 26.77 -9.42
N ASP A 86 24.50 27.84 -9.70
CA ASP A 86 23.06 27.76 -9.90
C ASP A 86 22.69 26.76 -11.01
N ASP A 87 23.21 26.98 -12.22
CA ASP A 87 22.93 26.15 -13.40
C ASP A 87 23.32 24.69 -13.16
N GLY A 88 24.46 24.44 -12.49
CA GLY A 88 24.93 23.10 -12.20
C GLY A 88 24.00 22.31 -11.28
N PHE A 89 23.45 22.97 -10.25
CA PHE A 89 22.48 22.35 -9.35
C PHE A 89 21.11 22.20 -10.00
N ASP A 90 20.69 23.17 -10.79
CA ASP A 90 19.40 23.12 -11.50
C ASP A 90 19.40 21.96 -12.50
N MET A 91 20.46 21.81 -13.31
CA MET A 91 20.62 20.65 -14.21
C MET A 91 20.68 19.32 -13.46
N PHE A 92 21.35 19.28 -12.30
CA PHE A 92 21.43 18.07 -11.48
C PHE A 92 20.06 17.68 -10.91
N ASN A 93 19.33 18.65 -10.37
CA ASN A 93 18.00 18.44 -9.81
C ASN A 93 16.99 18.04 -10.90
N GLU A 94 16.99 18.69 -12.07
CA GLU A 94 16.16 18.28 -13.22
C GLU A 94 16.44 16.83 -13.60
N SER A 95 17.71 16.42 -13.72
CA SER A 95 18.05 15.04 -14.05
C SER A 95 17.62 14.04 -12.97
N LEU A 96 17.64 14.43 -11.69
CA LEU A 96 17.14 13.58 -10.61
C LEU A 96 15.62 13.49 -10.65
N ASP A 97 14.92 14.60 -10.90
CA ASP A 97 13.47 14.65 -11.00
C ASP A 97 12.96 13.79 -12.16
N ASP A 98 13.58 13.86 -13.34
CA ASP A 98 13.25 13.00 -14.48
C ASP A 98 13.38 11.51 -14.14
N MET A 99 14.43 11.14 -13.37
CA MET A 99 14.59 9.76 -12.92
C MET A 99 13.51 9.37 -11.92
N TRP A 100 13.17 10.25 -10.97
CA TRP A 100 12.09 10.01 -10.00
C TRP A 100 10.75 9.81 -10.69
N ASP A 101 10.37 10.69 -11.60
CA ASP A 101 9.13 10.60 -12.36
C ASP A 101 9.05 9.29 -13.16
N TYR A 102 10.18 8.80 -13.68
CA TYR A 102 10.25 7.49 -14.34
C TYR A 102 10.06 6.33 -13.35
N TYR A 103 10.68 6.39 -12.18
CA TYR A 103 10.52 5.37 -11.14
C TYR A 103 9.12 5.35 -10.54
N GLU A 104 8.54 6.52 -10.27
CA GLU A 104 7.17 6.70 -9.77
C GLU A 104 6.17 6.06 -10.73
N GLN A 105 6.26 6.33 -12.04
CA GLN A 105 5.41 5.67 -13.04
C GLN A 105 5.51 4.14 -13.00
N ILE A 106 6.71 3.58 -12.85
CA ILE A 106 6.88 2.13 -12.75
C ILE A 106 6.20 1.62 -11.48
N VAL A 107 6.42 2.27 -10.35
CA VAL A 107 5.85 1.85 -9.07
C VAL A 107 4.33 1.95 -9.10
N ASP A 108 3.76 3.05 -9.59
CA ASP A 108 2.32 3.24 -9.70
C ASP A 108 1.68 2.15 -10.55
N MET A 109 2.24 1.86 -11.74
CA MET A 109 1.76 0.74 -12.57
C MET A 109 1.79 -0.61 -11.84
N ASN A 110 2.80 -0.85 -11.00
CA ASN A 110 2.90 -2.09 -10.22
C ASN A 110 1.92 -2.11 -9.03
N VAL A 111 1.71 -0.97 -8.38
CA VAL A 111 0.74 -0.83 -7.29
C VAL A 111 -0.67 -1.04 -7.81
N GLU A 112 -1.04 -0.41 -8.93
CA GLU A 112 -2.32 -0.60 -9.61
C GLU A 112 -2.53 -2.07 -10.01
N ALA A 113 -1.53 -2.70 -10.64
CA ALA A 113 -1.61 -4.12 -11.02
C ALA A 113 -1.77 -5.04 -9.79
N TYR A 114 -1.12 -4.71 -8.67
CA TYR A 114 -1.27 -5.46 -7.42
C TYR A 114 -2.65 -5.24 -6.80
N ASP A 115 -3.18 -4.02 -6.86
CA ASP A 115 -4.52 -3.65 -6.39
C ASP A 115 -5.60 -4.49 -7.08
N GLU A 116 -5.56 -4.54 -8.42
CA GLU A 116 -6.46 -5.36 -9.22
C GLU A 116 -6.34 -6.86 -8.90
N PHE A 117 -5.11 -7.34 -8.67
CA PHE A 117 -4.86 -8.72 -8.27
C PHE A 117 -5.43 -9.04 -6.88
N ALA A 118 -5.24 -8.14 -5.91
CA ALA A 118 -5.73 -8.29 -4.55
C ALA A 118 -7.27 -8.33 -4.53
N ASP A 119 -7.92 -7.47 -5.30
CA ASP A 119 -9.38 -7.48 -5.47
C ASP A 119 -9.88 -8.78 -6.10
N THR A 120 -9.17 -9.29 -7.12
CA THR A 120 -9.48 -10.59 -7.72
C THR A 120 -9.36 -11.73 -6.70
N GLN A 121 -8.32 -11.69 -5.86
CA GLN A 121 -8.10 -12.68 -4.81
C GLN A 121 -9.19 -12.62 -3.73
N LEU A 122 -9.59 -11.41 -3.31
CA LEU A 122 -10.69 -11.21 -2.35
C LEU A 122 -12.01 -11.76 -2.89
N ASN A 123 -12.34 -11.46 -4.15
CA ASN A 123 -13.56 -11.98 -4.78
C ASN A 123 -13.54 -13.51 -4.85
N PHE A 124 -12.41 -14.11 -5.25
CA PHE A 124 -12.28 -15.57 -5.27
C PHE A 124 -12.43 -16.20 -3.88
N VAL A 125 -11.86 -15.56 -2.85
CA VAL A 125 -12.02 -16.00 -1.46
C VAL A 125 -13.48 -15.93 -1.06
N HIS A 126 -14.16 -14.82 -1.32
CA HIS A 126 -15.59 -14.67 -1.03
C HIS A 126 -16.43 -15.77 -1.68
N ASP A 127 -16.29 -15.94 -2.99
CA ASP A 127 -17.04 -16.93 -3.76
C ASP A 127 -16.79 -18.35 -3.24
N SER A 128 -15.54 -18.66 -2.88
CA SER A 128 -15.17 -19.97 -2.34
C SER A 128 -15.76 -20.22 -0.96
N PHE A 129 -15.79 -19.21 -0.09
CA PHE A 129 -16.38 -19.31 1.25
C PHE A 129 -17.90 -19.40 1.18
N ASP A 130 -18.54 -18.64 0.28
CA ASP A 130 -20.00 -18.69 0.09
C ASP A 130 -20.42 -20.06 -0.45
N ALA A 131 -19.73 -20.59 -1.46
CA ALA A 131 -19.98 -21.95 -1.97
C ALA A 131 -19.73 -23.03 -0.89
N PHE A 132 -18.73 -22.84 -0.02
CA PHE A 132 -18.48 -23.75 1.09
C PHE A 132 -19.61 -23.72 2.12
N LEU A 133 -20.08 -22.53 2.51
CA LEU A 133 -21.18 -22.35 3.46
C LEU A 133 -22.48 -22.94 2.90
N GLU A 134 -22.83 -22.67 1.64
CA GLU A 134 -24.01 -23.26 0.98
C GLU A 134 -23.99 -24.79 1.06
N SER A 135 -22.82 -25.41 0.86
CA SER A 135 -22.69 -26.88 0.95
C SER A 135 -22.88 -27.40 2.39
N TYR A 136 -22.47 -26.63 3.39
CA TYR A 136 -22.60 -26.98 4.80
C TYR A 136 -24.03 -26.78 5.30
N GLU A 137 -24.69 -25.68 4.93
CA GLU A 137 -26.09 -25.41 5.26
C GLU A 137 -27.01 -26.53 4.73
N ALA A 138 -26.78 -27.01 3.52
CA ALA A 138 -27.55 -28.13 2.96
C ALA A 138 -27.39 -29.46 3.75
N VAL A 139 -26.23 -29.68 4.37
CA VAL A 139 -25.96 -30.85 5.21
C VAL A 139 -26.54 -30.65 6.62
N GLU A 140 -26.42 -29.44 7.16
CA GLU A 140 -27.01 -29.04 8.43
C GLU A 140 -28.53 -29.21 8.41
N GLU A 141 -29.22 -28.66 7.40
CA GLU A 141 -30.67 -28.78 7.23
C GLU A 141 -31.11 -30.25 7.24
N GLN A 142 -30.47 -31.10 6.42
CA GLN A 142 -30.74 -32.55 6.40
C GLN A 142 -30.48 -33.22 7.75
N THR A 143 -29.43 -32.83 8.45
CA THR A 143 -29.05 -33.44 9.74
C THR A 143 -30.01 -33.05 10.86
N ILE A 144 -30.41 -31.77 10.91
CA ILE A 144 -31.38 -31.25 11.87
C ILE A 144 -32.75 -31.89 11.61
N GLU A 145 -33.18 -32.01 10.36
CA GLU A 145 -34.45 -32.66 9.99
C GLU A 145 -34.50 -34.13 10.44
N ILE A 146 -33.41 -34.89 10.23
CA ILE A 146 -33.31 -36.31 10.65
C ILE A 146 -33.28 -36.45 12.17
N THR A 147 -32.65 -35.51 12.89
CA THR A 147 -32.44 -35.62 14.34
C THR A 147 -33.50 -34.90 15.17
N ASN A 148 -34.41 -34.15 14.54
CA ASN A 148 -35.51 -33.44 15.19
C ASN A 148 -36.89 -33.80 14.57
N PRO A 149 -37.36 -35.07 14.71
CA PRO A 149 -38.54 -35.59 14.02
C PRO A 149 -39.91 -35.06 14.50
N GLU A 150 -39.98 -34.14 15.48
CA GLU A 150 -41.25 -33.72 16.13
C GLU A 150 -42.19 -32.83 15.29
N MET A 151 -41.99 -32.71 13.96
CA MET A 151 -42.88 -31.92 13.08
C MET A 151 -43.59 -32.74 11.99
N HIS A 152 -43.55 -34.06 12.04
CA HIS A 152 -44.45 -34.91 11.26
C HIS A 152 -45.58 -35.43 12.16
N PRO A 153 -46.81 -34.87 12.11
CA PRO A 153 -47.97 -35.64 12.54
C PRO A 153 -48.15 -36.78 11.52
N GLU A 154 -48.08 -38.02 12.01
CA GLU A 154 -48.69 -39.15 11.32
C GLU A 154 -50.22 -38.93 11.27
N ASP A 155 -50.76 -39.15 10.07
CA ASP A 155 -52.19 -39.15 9.65
C ASP A 155 -52.96 -37.82 9.50
#